data_AF-A0A437N590-F1
#
_entry.id   AF-A0A437N590-F1
#
_cell.length_a   1.000
_cell.length_b   1.000
_cell.length_c   1.000
_cell.angle_alpha   90.00
_cell.angle_beta   90.00
_cell.angle_gamma   90.00
#
_symmetry.space_group_name_H-M   'P 1'
#
loop_
_entity.id
_entity.type
_entity.pdbx_description
1 polymer ?
#
loop_
_entity_poly.entity_id
_entity_poly.type
_entity_poly.pdbx_seq_one_letter_code
_entity_poly.pdbx_strand_id
1 'polypeptide(L)'
;MTDAMSASPFDDPERAAAAWARFRRIMRWMFLVTVTTVIGALTVLYRQEGMVSPHFYIAVAIGLAFSMLLMSALMGLVFLSSGTGHDEAVDDRNED
;
A
#
# COMPACT_ATOMS: atom_id res chain seq x y z
N MET A 1 -33.34 -35.08 8.41
CA MET A 1 -33.99 -33.86 8.93
C MET A 1 -33.29 -33.54 10.24
N THR A 2 -32.23 -32.75 10.28
CA THR A 2 -31.97 -31.50 9.57
C THR A 2 -30.47 -31.35 9.30
N ASP A 3 -30.17 -31.02 8.04
CA ASP A 3 -28.89 -30.53 7.54
C ASP A 3 -28.46 -29.32 8.38
N ALA A 4 -27.41 -29.49 9.18
CA ALA A 4 -26.80 -28.39 9.90
C ALA A 4 -26.03 -27.58 8.88
N MET A 5 -26.72 -26.60 8.27
CA MET A 5 -26.12 -25.59 7.41
C MET A 5 -24.93 -24.98 8.13
N SER A 6 -23.74 -25.41 7.72
CA SER A 6 -22.46 -24.86 8.14
C SER A 6 -22.50 -23.35 7.93
N ALA A 7 -22.37 -22.60 9.02
CA ALA A 7 -22.18 -21.17 8.96
C ALA A 7 -20.99 -20.90 8.03
N SER A 8 -21.26 -20.15 6.96
CA SER A 8 -20.30 -19.74 5.95
C SER A 8 -19.07 -19.10 6.61
N PRO A 9 -17.83 -19.63 6.47
CA PRO A 9 -16.58 -19.11 7.07
C PRO A 9 -16.11 -17.74 6.54
N PHE A 10 -17.03 -16.94 6.01
CA PHE A 10 -16.75 -15.70 5.32
C PHE A 10 -16.80 -14.55 6.30
N ASP A 11 -15.82 -13.66 6.18
CA ASP A 11 -15.67 -12.39 6.89
C ASP A 11 -15.29 -12.49 8.36
N ASP A 12 -14.02 -12.82 8.63
CA ASP A 12 -13.36 -12.41 9.87
C ASP A 12 -12.90 -10.93 9.73
N PRO A 13 -13.70 -9.93 10.15
CA PRO A 13 -13.31 -8.51 10.07
C PRO A 13 -12.01 -8.23 10.85
N GLU A 14 -11.71 -9.05 11.85
CA GLU A 14 -10.50 -8.95 12.66
C GLU A 14 -9.23 -9.27 11.85
N ARG A 15 -9.26 -10.30 10.98
CA ARG A 15 -8.12 -10.64 10.11
C ARG A 15 -7.88 -9.55 9.06
N ALA A 16 -8.94 -9.02 8.45
CA ALA A 16 -8.85 -7.91 7.50
C ALA A 16 -8.32 -6.62 8.15
N ALA A 17 -8.76 -6.31 9.38
CA ALA A 17 -8.30 -5.14 10.14
C ALA A 17 -6.80 -5.22 10.48
N ALA A 18 -6.31 -6.40 10.87
CA ALA A 18 -4.90 -6.63 11.12
C ALA A 18 -4.03 -6.48 9.85
N ALA A 19 -4.50 -7.01 8.72
CA ALA A 19 -3.83 -6.87 7.43
C ALA A 19 -3.77 -5.40 6.97
N TRP A 20 -4.87 -4.66 7.12
CA TRP A 20 -4.92 -3.21 6.89
C TRP A 20 -3.84 -2.54 7.76
N ALA A 21 -3.87 -2.73 9.09
CA ALA A 21 -2.94 -2.06 10.01
C ALA A 21 -1.46 -2.18 9.61
N ARG A 22 -1.05 -3.33 9.07
CA ARG A 22 0.29 -3.56 8.51
C ARG A 22 0.54 -2.71 7.26
N PHE A 23 -0.39 -2.70 6.31
CA PHE A 23 -0.33 -1.83 5.13
C PHE A 23 -0.18 -0.35 5.50
N ARG A 24 -0.92 0.14 6.51
CA ARG A 24 -0.79 1.54 7.01
C ARG A 24 0.61 1.85 7.50
N ARG A 25 1.20 0.90 8.23
CA ARG A 25 2.53 1.05 8.79
C ARG A 25 3.57 1.17 7.68
N ILE A 26 3.47 0.36 6.63
CA ILE A 26 4.37 0.40 5.47
C ILE A 26 4.16 1.71 4.69
N MET A 27 2.91 2.08 4.40
CA MET A 27 2.60 3.32 3.69
C MET A 27 3.09 4.57 4.44
N ARG A 28 3.07 4.56 5.78
CA ARG A 28 3.64 5.65 6.58
C ARG A 28 5.15 5.75 6.42
N TRP A 29 5.86 4.62 6.37
CA TRP A 29 7.30 4.62 6.07
C TRP A 29 7.60 5.07 4.65
N MET A 30 6.82 4.61 3.67
CA MET A 30 6.96 5.06 2.28
C MET A 30 6.65 6.55 2.11
N PHE A 31 5.72 7.09 2.88
CA PHE A 31 5.48 8.53 2.94
C PHE A 31 6.71 9.30 3.45
N LEU A 32 7.33 8.86 4.55
CA LEU A 32 8.55 9.49 5.06
C LEU A 32 9.71 9.45 4.04
N VAL A 33 9.92 8.30 3.39
CA VAL A 33 10.92 8.17 2.32
C VAL A 33 10.60 9.10 1.16
N THR A 34 9.33 9.14 0.72
CA THR A 34 8.88 10.00 -0.38
C THR A 34 9.10 11.48 -0.07
N VAL A 35 8.73 11.93 1.13
CA VAL A 35 8.95 13.32 1.56
C VAL A 35 10.45 13.64 1.58
N THR A 36 11.27 12.74 2.09
CA THR A 36 12.73 12.91 2.13
C THR A 36 13.30 13.03 0.71
N THR A 37 12.87 12.17 -0.20
CA THR A 37 13.27 12.20 -1.61
C THR A 37 12.81 13.48 -2.31
N VAL A 38 11.57 13.93 -2.10
CA VAL A 38 11.06 15.18 -2.66
C VAL A 38 11.86 16.37 -2.18
N ILE A 39 12.13 16.48 -0.87
CA ILE A 39 12.95 17.56 -0.31
C ILE A 39 14.36 17.52 -0.92
N GLY A 40 14.98 16.35 -1.03
CA GLY A 40 16.29 16.18 -1.67
C GLY A 40 16.29 16.61 -3.12
N ALA A 41 15.31 16.15 -3.90
CA ALA A 41 15.14 16.50 -5.32
C ALA A 41 14.95 18.01 -5.50
N LEU A 42 14.06 18.64 -4.72
CA LEU A 42 13.85 20.09 -4.78
C LEU A 42 15.09 20.88 -4.36
N THR A 43 15.85 20.39 -3.38
CA THR A 43 17.12 21.02 -2.96
C THR A 43 18.16 20.99 -4.07
N VAL A 44 18.31 19.84 -4.75
CA VAL A 44 19.21 19.71 -5.90
C VAL A 44 18.74 20.60 -7.05
N LEU A 45 17.44 20.58 -7.35
CA LEU A 45 16.84 21.37 -8.41
C LEU A 45 17.04 22.88 -8.18
N TYR A 46 16.81 23.34 -6.95
CA TYR A 46 17.01 24.74 -6.56
C TYR A 46 18.47 25.18 -6.72
N ARG A 47 19.43 24.29 -6.41
CA ARG A 47 20.86 24.57 -6.58
C ARG A 47 21.30 24.64 -8.05
N GLN A 48 20.65 23.89 -8.94
CA GLN A 48 21.03 23.81 -10.36
C GLN A 48 20.36 24.87 -11.21
N GLU A 49 19.04 25.02 -11.08
CA GLU A 49 18.21 25.83 -11.99
C GLU A 49 17.89 27.23 -11.43
N GLY A 50 18.13 27.47 -10.13
CA GLY A 50 17.80 28.74 -9.49
C GLY A 50 16.29 29.05 -9.48
N MET A 51 15.90 30.32 -9.41
CA MET A 51 14.50 30.73 -9.23
C MET A 51 13.73 30.76 -10.56
N VAL A 52 13.42 29.58 -11.14
CA VAL A 52 12.72 29.47 -12.43
C VAL A 52 11.25 29.91 -12.33
N SER A 53 10.41 29.10 -11.69
CA SER A 53 8.99 29.39 -11.45
C SER A 53 8.46 28.50 -10.32
N PRO A 54 7.68 29.04 -9.36
CA PRO A 54 7.10 28.25 -8.28
C PRO A 54 6.24 27.06 -8.78
N HIS A 55 5.56 27.23 -9.92
CA HIS A 55 4.72 26.19 -10.52
C HIS A 55 5.51 24.94 -10.91
N PHE A 56 6.75 25.13 -11.37
CA PHE A 56 7.63 24.03 -11.75
C PHE A 56 8.01 23.17 -10.53
N TYR A 57 8.39 23.82 -9.43
CA TYR A 57 8.71 23.13 -8.18
C TYR A 57 7.51 22.35 -7.63
N ILE A 58 6.31 22.94 -7.68
CA ILE A 58 5.08 22.28 -7.23
C ILE A 58 4.75 21.08 -8.13
N ALA A 59 4.85 21.24 -9.46
CA ALA A 59 4.59 20.16 -10.40
C ALA A 59 5.55 18.97 -10.21
N VAL A 60 6.84 19.25 -10.02
CA VAL A 60 7.85 18.21 -9.74
C VAL A 60 7.57 17.53 -8.40
N ALA A 61 7.28 18.30 -7.34
CA ALA A 61 6.99 17.75 -6.02
C ALA A 61 5.77 16.82 -6.05
N ILE A 62 4.68 17.27 -6.67
CA ILE A 62 3.46 16.46 -6.81
C ILE A 62 3.72 15.24 -7.69
N GLY A 63 4.41 15.39 -8.82
CA GLY A 63 4.71 14.29 -9.73
C GLY A 63 5.55 13.19 -9.07
N LEU A 64 6.59 13.56 -8.32
CA LEU A 64 7.43 12.62 -7.57
C LEU A 64 6.63 11.96 -6.43
N ALA A 65 5.97 12.77 -5.61
CA ALA A 65 5.23 12.25 -4.46
C ALA A 65 4.11 11.29 -4.88
N PHE A 66 3.32 11.69 -5.88
CA PHE A 66 2.22 10.91 -6.41
C PHE A 66 2.72 9.60 -7.00
N SER A 67 3.72 9.63 -7.88
CA SER A 67 4.26 8.44 -8.53
C SER A 67 4.79 7.42 -7.51
N MET A 68 5.59 7.87 -6.53
CA MET A 68 6.18 6.99 -5.52
C MET A 68 5.14 6.38 -4.58
N LEU A 69 4.19 7.19 -4.11
CA LEU A 69 3.12 6.72 -3.23
C LEU A 69 2.15 5.80 -3.97
N LEU A 70 1.83 6.10 -5.23
CA LEU A 70 0.98 5.27 -6.07
C LEU A 70 1.64 3.91 -6.30
N MET A 71 2.91 3.89 -6.73
CA MET A 71 3.67 2.65 -6.90
C MET A 71 3.68 1.81 -5.61
N SER A 72 3.95 2.45 -4.47
CA SER A 72 3.98 1.79 -3.16
C SER A 72 2.61 1.26 -2.75
N ALA A 73 1.56 2.04 -2.97
CA ALA A 73 0.19 1.65 -2.64
C ALA A 73 -0.23 0.44 -3.47
N LEU A 74 0.00 0.46 -4.78
CA LEU A 74 -0.31 -0.66 -5.66
C LEU A 74 0.42 -1.94 -5.23
N MET A 75 1.72 -1.84 -4.95
CA MET A 75 2.49 -2.98 -4.45
C MET A 75 1.93 -3.53 -3.12
N GLY A 76 1.57 -2.65 -2.19
CA GLY A 76 0.94 -3.05 -0.93
C GLY A 76 -0.45 -3.66 -1.08
N LEU A 77 -1.26 -3.17 -2.04
CA LEU A 77 -2.56 -3.76 -2.37
C LEU A 77 -2.42 -5.15 -2.98
N VAL A 78 -1.40 -5.40 -3.82
CA VAL A 78 -1.11 -6.73 -4.37
C VAL A 78 -0.78 -7.74 -3.25
N PHE A 79 0.00 -7.33 -2.25
CA PHE A 79 0.28 -8.17 -1.08
C PHE A 79 -0.95 -8.42 -0.19
N LEU A 80 -1.81 -7.42 -0.02
CA LEU A 80 -3.09 -7.61 0.66
C LEU A 80 -3.98 -8.61 -0.11
N SER A 81 -4.04 -8.49 -1.43
CA SER A 81 -4.87 -9.34 -2.28
C SER A 81 -4.47 -10.83 -2.24
N SER A 82 -3.19 -11.13 -2.04
CA SER A 82 -2.69 -12.52 -1.93
C SER A 82 -2.80 -13.08 -0.51
N GLY A 83 -2.66 -12.24 0.52
CA GLY A 83 -2.68 -12.66 1.92
C GLY A 83 -4.07 -12.84 2.56
N THR A 84 -5.17 -12.51 1.88
CA THR A 84 -6.54 -12.53 2.44
C THR A 84 -7.25 -13.89 2.39
N GLY A 85 -6.54 -14.99 2.11
CA GLY A 85 -7.06 -16.35 2.39
C GLY A 85 -7.66 -17.13 1.21
N HIS A 86 -7.24 -16.87 -0.04
CA HIS A 86 -7.60 -17.79 -1.13
C HIS A 86 -6.71 -19.05 -1.15
N ASP A 87 -5.43 -18.92 -0.76
CA ASP A 87 -4.44 -20.00 -0.88
C ASP A 87 -4.27 -20.83 0.41
N GLU A 88 -4.79 -20.35 1.55
CA GLU A 88 -4.84 -21.11 2.81
C GLU A 88 -5.96 -22.17 2.82
N ALA A 89 -6.92 -22.08 1.90
CA ALA A 89 -8.10 -22.97 1.86
C ALA A 89 -7.87 -24.32 1.14
N VAL A 90 -6.62 -24.67 0.82
CA VAL A 90 -6.29 -25.89 0.06
C VAL A 90 -5.76 -27.04 0.93
N ASP A 91 -5.40 -26.79 2.20
CA ASP A 91 -4.84 -27.84 3.07
C ASP A 91 -5.91 -28.73 3.74
N ASP A 92 -7.17 -28.31 3.78
CA ASP A 92 -8.26 -29.01 4.50
C ASP A 92 -9.10 -29.95 3.60
N ARG A 93 -8.57 -30.37 2.45
CA ARG A 93 -9.31 -31.21 1.46
C ARG A 93 -8.66 -32.55 1.12
N ASN A 94 -7.59 -32.93 1.81
CA ASN A 94 -6.87 -34.19 1.56
C ASN A 94 -6.88 -35.17 2.75
N GLU A 95 -7.67 -34.91 3.80
CA GLU A 95 -7.95 -35.88 4.86
C GLU A 95 -9.38 -36.40 4.69
N ASP A 96 -9.58 -37.32 3.74
CA ASP A 96 -10.63 -38.36 3.72
C ASP A 96 -10.36 -39.40 2.61
#